data_AF-A0A4J1NF90-F1
#
_entry.id   AF-A0A4J1NF90-F1
#
_cell.length_a   1.000
_cell.length_b   1.000
_cell.length_c   1.000
_cell.angle_alpha   90.00
_cell.angle_beta   90.00
_cell.angle_gamma   90.00
#
_symmetry.space_group_name_H-M   'P 1'
#
loop_
_entity.id
_entity.type
_entity.pdbx_description
1 polymer ?
#
loop_
_entity_poly.entity_id
_entity_poly.type
_entity_poly.pdbx_seq_one_letter_code
_entity_poly.pdbx_strand_id
1 'polypeptide(L)'
;MQALTNPFPIGSSSLIHCMTNEISCEMLANGILALGCKPVMADDPREVLDFTKQSQALFINLGHLSAEKEKAIRMAASYANQSSLPMVVDAVGVTTSSIRKSLVKDLLDYRPTVLKGNMSEIRSLVGLKHHGVGVDASAKDQETEDLLQVLKDWF
;
A
#
# COMPACT_ATOMS: atom_id res chain seq x y z
N MET A 1 -9.40 -34.94 -6.79
CA MET A 1 -9.28 -33.51 -6.44
C MET A 1 -8.29 -32.92 -7.44
N GLN A 2 -8.74 -32.11 -8.40
CA GLN A 2 -7.83 -31.46 -9.35
C GLN A 2 -6.92 -30.51 -8.57
N ALA A 3 -5.60 -30.64 -8.75
CA ALA A 3 -4.68 -29.65 -8.21
C ALA A 3 -4.99 -28.32 -8.89
N LEU A 4 -5.39 -27.33 -8.10
CA LEU A 4 -5.53 -25.95 -8.58
C LEU A 4 -4.12 -25.50 -9.01
N THR A 5 -3.89 -25.41 -10.31
CA THR A 5 -2.67 -24.82 -10.85
C THR A 5 -2.80 -23.31 -10.69
N ASN A 6 -1.81 -22.67 -10.04
CA ASN A 6 -1.78 -21.22 -9.88
C ASN A 6 -1.81 -20.57 -11.28
N PRO A 7 -2.87 -19.82 -11.63
CA PRO A 7 -3.00 -19.21 -12.96
C PRO A 7 -2.05 -18.03 -13.15
N PHE A 8 -1.40 -17.55 -12.09
CA PHE A 8 -0.45 -16.45 -12.13
C PHE A 8 0.97 -16.97 -12.35
N PRO A 9 1.80 -16.27 -13.16
CA PRO A 9 3.16 -16.68 -13.51
C PRO A 9 4.14 -16.42 -12.36
N ILE A 10 3.85 -16.90 -11.16
CA ILE A 10 4.68 -16.72 -9.97
C ILE A 10 5.66 -17.91 -9.90
N GLY A 11 6.89 -17.67 -10.37
CA GLY A 11 7.92 -18.71 -10.47
C GLY A 11 8.64 -19.06 -9.16
N SER A 12 8.44 -18.31 -8.08
CA SER A 12 9.12 -18.50 -6.80
C SER A 12 8.24 -18.10 -5.61
N SER A 13 8.39 -18.79 -4.47
CA SER A 13 7.68 -18.47 -3.24
C SER A 13 8.36 -17.31 -2.50
N SER A 14 7.82 -16.11 -2.67
CA SER A 14 8.34 -14.87 -2.07
C SER A 14 7.69 -14.56 -0.71
N LEU A 15 8.49 -14.10 0.24
CA LEU A 15 8.05 -13.50 1.49
C LEU A 15 7.62 -12.05 1.26
N ILE A 16 6.38 -11.72 1.63
CA ILE A 16 5.78 -10.40 1.46
C ILE A 16 5.49 -9.82 2.85
N HIS A 17 6.19 -8.75 3.21
CA HIS A 17 5.95 -8.02 4.45
C HIS A 17 4.71 -7.13 4.29
N CYS A 18 3.68 -7.37 5.09
CA CYS A 18 2.40 -6.68 5.02
C CYS A 18 2.17 -5.85 6.29
N MET A 19 2.08 -4.54 6.14
CA MET A 19 1.67 -3.60 7.18
C MET A 19 0.25 -3.11 6.87
N THR A 20 -0.76 -3.93 7.17
CA THR A 20 -2.17 -3.68 6.79
C THR A 20 -3.09 -3.43 7.99
N ASN A 21 -4.35 -3.12 7.72
CA ASN A 21 -5.38 -2.97 8.76
C ASN A 21 -5.94 -4.33 9.21
N GLU A 22 -6.44 -4.38 10.45
CA GLU A 22 -6.98 -5.61 11.06
C GLU A 22 -8.16 -6.21 10.26
N ILE A 23 -8.97 -5.37 9.62
CA ILE A 23 -10.17 -5.78 8.87
C ILE A 23 -9.80 -6.65 7.65
N SER A 24 -8.71 -6.32 6.97
CA SER A 24 -8.26 -6.99 5.73
C SER A 24 -7.12 -7.98 5.93
N CYS A 25 -6.57 -8.07 7.14
CA CYS A 25 -5.36 -8.83 7.46
C CYS A 25 -5.44 -10.30 7.01
N GLU A 26 -6.49 -11.00 7.45
CA GLU A 26 -6.66 -12.42 7.13
C GLU A 26 -6.87 -12.67 5.63
N MET A 27 -7.72 -11.87 4.99
CA MET A 27 -8.01 -12.02 3.56
C MET A 27 -6.77 -11.74 2.69
N LEU A 28 -5.96 -10.75 3.07
CA LEU A 28 -4.68 -10.48 2.43
C LEU A 28 -3.72 -11.66 2.60
N ALA A 29 -3.60 -12.20 3.81
CA ALA A 29 -2.76 -13.37 4.09
C ALA A 29 -3.14 -14.55 3.20
N ASN A 30 -4.42 -14.91 3.22
CA ASN A 30 -4.96 -16.04 2.46
C ASN A 30 -4.82 -15.84 0.95
N GLY A 31 -5.00 -14.60 0.45
CA GLY A 31 -4.73 -14.27 -0.95
C GLY A 31 -3.27 -14.51 -1.35
N ILE A 32 -2.32 -14.04 -0.55
CA ILE A 32 -0.88 -14.24 -0.80
C ILE A 32 -0.51 -15.73 -0.73
N LEU A 33 -1.08 -16.49 0.22
CA LEU A 33 -0.89 -17.93 0.34
C LEU A 33 -1.46 -18.70 -0.86
N ALA A 34 -2.66 -18.33 -1.33
CA ALA A 34 -3.29 -18.94 -2.51
C ALA A 34 -2.45 -18.74 -3.78
N LEU A 35 -1.66 -17.66 -3.83
CA LEU A 35 -0.69 -17.37 -4.88
C LEU A 35 0.66 -18.10 -4.71
N GLY A 36 0.82 -18.96 -3.69
CA GLY A 36 2.05 -19.71 -3.42
C GLY A 36 3.17 -18.88 -2.76
N CYS A 37 2.87 -17.66 -2.34
CA CYS A 37 3.78 -16.78 -1.61
C CYS A 37 3.58 -16.91 -0.09
N LYS A 38 4.40 -16.19 0.69
CA LYS A 38 4.38 -16.24 2.15
C LYS A 38 4.09 -14.83 2.70
N PRO A 39 2.93 -14.57 3.29
CA PRO A 39 2.68 -13.30 3.96
C PRO A 39 3.35 -13.28 5.34
N VAL A 40 3.80 -12.11 5.78
CA VAL A 40 4.14 -11.85 7.18
C VAL A 40 3.61 -10.49 7.60
N MET A 41 2.97 -10.44 8.76
CA MET A 41 2.36 -9.23 9.33
C MET A 41 3.17 -8.81 10.55
N ALA A 42 3.88 -7.69 10.43
CA ALA A 42 4.66 -7.13 11.53
C ALA A 42 4.68 -5.61 11.38
N ASP A 43 4.17 -4.89 12.36
CA ASP A 43 4.13 -3.43 12.34
C ASP A 43 4.57 -2.77 13.65
N ASP A 44 5.17 -3.55 14.56
CA ASP A 44 5.82 -3.02 15.75
C ASP A 44 7.21 -2.43 15.38
N PRO A 45 7.49 -1.15 15.70
CA PRO A 45 8.76 -0.51 15.39
C PRO A 45 10.00 -1.24 15.90
N ARG A 46 9.87 -2.08 16.94
CA ARG A 46 10.98 -2.80 17.57
C ARG A 46 11.48 -3.98 16.74
N GLU A 47 10.64 -4.54 15.88
CA GLU A 47 10.94 -5.75 15.07
C GLU A 47 10.71 -5.54 13.57
N VAL A 48 10.05 -4.45 13.16
CA VAL A 48 9.63 -4.23 11.76
C VAL A 48 10.76 -4.46 10.75
N LEU A 49 11.98 -4.00 11.07
CA LEU A 49 13.14 -4.15 10.19
C LEU A 49 13.65 -5.60 10.10
N ASP A 50 13.46 -6.43 11.12
CA ASP A 50 13.86 -7.83 11.09
C ASP A 50 13.05 -8.59 10.04
N PHE A 51 11.77 -8.24 9.88
CA PHE A 51 10.89 -8.79 8.85
C PHE A 51 11.10 -8.14 7.49
N THR A 52 11.23 -6.81 7.41
CA THR A 52 11.43 -6.11 6.13
C THR A 52 12.71 -6.58 5.43
N LYS A 53 13.81 -6.77 6.18
CA LYS A 53 15.11 -7.20 5.64
C LYS A 53 15.09 -8.59 5.00
N GLN A 54 14.21 -9.48 5.46
CA GLN A 54 14.09 -10.85 4.95
C GLN A 54 13.10 -10.98 3.80
N SER A 55 12.30 -9.93 3.56
CA SER A 55 11.20 -9.96 2.60
C SER A 55 11.65 -9.61 1.19
N GLN A 56 10.88 -10.03 0.19
CA GLN A 56 11.11 -9.72 -1.23
C GLN A 56 10.22 -8.58 -1.73
N ALA A 57 9.21 -8.18 -0.96
CA ALA A 57 8.43 -6.98 -1.17
C ALA A 57 7.81 -6.47 0.14
N LEU A 58 7.45 -5.18 0.15
CA LEU A 58 6.77 -4.50 1.23
C LEU A 58 5.40 -3.97 0.75
N PHE A 59 4.34 -4.30 1.47
CA PHE A 59 3.00 -3.76 1.28
C PHE A 59 2.60 -2.93 2.48
N ILE A 60 2.29 -1.65 2.28
CA ILE A 60 1.84 -0.71 3.31
C ILE A 60 0.41 -0.30 3.00
N ASN A 61 -0.50 -0.49 3.95
CA ASN A 61 -1.88 -0.01 3.87
C ASN A 61 -2.22 0.88 5.07
N LEU A 62 -2.71 2.08 4.76
CA LEU A 62 -2.96 3.12 5.76
C LEU A 62 -4.38 3.08 6.36
N GLY A 63 -5.16 2.04 6.08
CA GLY A 63 -6.57 1.93 6.45
C GLY A 63 -6.84 1.97 7.96
N HIS A 64 -5.85 1.59 8.77
CA HIS A 64 -5.84 1.72 10.22
C HIS A 64 -4.44 2.15 10.64
N LEU A 65 -4.30 3.39 11.14
CA LEU A 65 -3.03 4.03 11.46
C LEU A 65 -3.01 4.43 12.94
N SER A 66 -1.89 4.12 13.60
CA SER A 66 -1.52 4.61 14.93
C SER A 66 -0.16 5.31 14.85
N ALA A 67 0.22 6.08 15.87
CA ALA A 67 1.52 6.74 15.91
C ALA A 67 2.69 5.75 15.85
N GLU A 68 2.60 4.62 16.56
CA GLU A 68 3.61 3.56 16.51
C GLU A 68 3.68 2.91 15.13
N LYS A 69 2.54 2.64 14.51
CA LYS A 69 2.51 2.09 13.16
C LYS A 69 3.07 3.06 12.11
N GLU A 70 2.80 4.36 12.24
CA GLU A 70 3.42 5.38 11.39
C GLU A 70 4.94 5.36 11.50
N LYS A 71 5.48 5.25 12.72
CA LYS A 71 6.92 5.11 12.96
C LYS A 71 7.48 3.86 12.28
N ALA A 72 6.82 2.71 12.44
CA ALA A 72 7.22 1.47 11.79
C ALA A 72 7.19 1.58 10.26
N ILE A 73 6.16 2.22 9.69
CA ILE A 73 5.99 2.44 8.25
C ILE A 73 7.17 3.24 7.70
N ARG A 74 7.56 4.34 8.37
CA ARG A 74 8.70 5.17 7.96
C ARG A 74 10.01 4.40 8.01
N MET A 75 10.21 3.55 9.02
CA MET A 75 11.39 2.69 9.13
C MET A 75 11.46 1.67 7.98
N ALA A 76 10.36 0.96 7.72
CA ALA A 76 10.28 -0.04 6.66
C ALA A 76 10.43 0.58 5.26
N ALA A 77 9.76 1.71 5.01
CA ALA A 77 9.83 2.42 3.72
C ALA A 77 11.23 2.99 3.44
N SER A 78 11.90 3.55 4.46
CA SER A 78 13.28 4.02 4.34
C SER A 78 14.23 2.88 3.99
N TYR A 79 14.11 1.73 4.65
CA TYR A 79 14.89 0.54 4.30
C TYR A 79 14.56 0.04 2.89
N ALA A 80 13.27 0.00 2.51
CA ALA A 80 12.84 -0.46 1.20
C ALA A 80 13.46 0.38 0.08
N ASN A 81 13.47 1.70 0.21
CA ASN A 81 14.14 2.60 -0.72
C ASN A 81 15.65 2.34 -0.81
N GLN A 82 16.33 2.22 0.34
CA GLN A 82 17.79 1.99 0.39
C GLN A 82 18.21 0.65 -0.21
N SER A 83 17.39 -0.40 -0.03
CA SER A 83 17.66 -1.76 -0.51
C SER A 83 17.05 -2.06 -1.88
N SER A 84 16.38 -1.08 -2.51
CA SER A 84 15.59 -1.28 -3.74
C SER A 84 14.57 -2.41 -3.62
N LEU A 85 14.01 -2.60 -2.41
CA LEU A 85 12.94 -3.56 -2.15
C LEU A 85 11.64 -3.02 -2.79
N PRO A 86 10.97 -3.80 -3.65
CA PRO A 86 9.69 -3.39 -4.21
C PRO A 86 8.67 -3.05 -3.12
N MET A 87 8.09 -1.85 -3.23
CA MET A 87 7.18 -1.30 -2.21
C MET A 87 5.87 -0.86 -2.84
N VAL A 88 4.77 -1.30 -2.25
CA VAL A 88 3.41 -0.88 -2.60
C VAL A 88 2.81 -0.09 -1.44
N VAL A 89 2.30 1.11 -1.74
CA VAL A 89 1.62 1.97 -0.77
C VAL A 89 0.15 2.11 -1.15
N ASP A 90 -0.75 1.69 -0.26
CA ASP A 90 -2.19 1.76 -0.39
C ASP A 90 -2.75 2.94 0.42
N ALA A 91 -3.18 3.98 -0.30
CA ALA A 91 -3.52 5.31 0.22
C ALA A 91 -4.91 5.39 0.89
N VAL A 92 -5.32 4.34 1.61
CA VAL A 92 -6.67 4.23 2.15
C VAL A 92 -7.01 5.39 3.08
N GLY A 93 -8.07 6.14 2.75
CA GLY A 93 -8.63 7.20 3.58
C GLY A 93 -7.92 8.55 3.53
N VAL A 94 -7.07 8.79 2.51
CA VAL A 94 -6.43 10.10 2.27
C VAL A 94 -7.39 11.20 1.81
N THR A 95 -8.62 10.85 1.45
CA THR A 95 -9.73 11.80 1.19
C THR A 95 -10.19 12.49 2.47
N THR A 96 -10.09 11.81 3.62
CA THR A 96 -10.67 12.26 4.89
C THR A 96 -9.59 12.64 5.92
N SER A 97 -8.51 11.86 6.02
CA SER A 97 -7.49 12.05 7.06
C SER A 97 -6.28 12.84 6.54
N SER A 98 -6.05 14.03 7.11
CA SER A 98 -4.88 14.86 6.81
C SER A 98 -3.56 14.18 7.17
N ILE A 99 -3.52 13.42 8.27
CA ILE A 99 -2.33 12.68 8.71
C ILE A 99 -1.98 11.59 7.69
N ARG A 100 -2.96 10.79 7.24
CA ARG A 100 -2.71 9.78 6.20
C ARG A 100 -2.26 10.43 4.89
N LYS A 101 -2.87 11.55 4.51
CA LYS A 101 -2.51 12.30 3.30
C LYS A 101 -1.07 12.82 3.39
N SER A 102 -0.67 13.36 4.54
CA SER A 102 0.71 13.79 4.78
C SER A 102 1.68 12.61 4.72
N LEU A 103 1.34 11.50 5.38
CA LEU A 103 2.17 10.30 5.37
C LEU A 103 2.36 9.74 3.96
N VAL A 104 1.32 9.69 3.12
CA VAL A 104 1.49 9.26 1.72
C VAL A 104 2.44 10.18 0.98
N LYS A 105 2.35 11.50 1.16
CA LYS A 105 3.30 12.44 0.53
C LYS A 105 4.73 12.17 0.97
N ASP A 106 4.96 11.99 2.26
CA ASP A 106 6.28 11.63 2.79
C ASP A 106 6.76 10.27 2.25
N LEU A 107 5.84 9.33 2.05
CA LEU A 107 6.16 8.01 1.49
C LEU A 107 6.58 8.08 0.02
N LEU A 108 6.16 9.09 -0.74
CA LEU A 108 6.59 9.27 -2.13
C LEU A 108 8.09 9.57 -2.24
N ASP A 109 8.69 10.20 -1.22
CA ASP A 109 10.14 10.44 -1.17
C ASP A 109 10.94 9.13 -1.09
N TYR A 110 10.32 8.05 -0.59
CA TYR A 110 10.88 6.70 -0.60
C TYR A 110 10.63 5.92 -1.89
N ARG A 111 10.11 6.59 -2.94
CA ARG A 111 9.94 6.04 -4.30
C ARG A 111 9.25 4.67 -4.34
N PRO A 112 8.00 4.56 -3.86
CA PRO A 112 7.27 3.31 -3.92
C PRO A 112 7.15 2.85 -5.37
N THR A 113 7.27 1.55 -5.58
CA THR A 113 7.10 0.92 -6.90
C THR A 113 5.67 1.09 -7.41
N VAL A 114 4.70 1.02 -6.50
CA VAL A 114 3.28 1.23 -6.82
C VAL A 114 2.64 2.08 -5.73
N LEU A 115 1.96 3.15 -6.14
CA LEU A 115 0.96 3.83 -5.33
C LEU A 115 -0.42 3.33 -5.76
N LYS A 116 -1.18 2.79 -4.83
CA LYS A 116 -2.53 2.24 -5.05
C LYS A 116 -3.53 3.05 -4.24
N GLY A 117 -4.66 3.34 -4.86
CA GLY A 117 -5.78 4.04 -4.24
C GLY A 117 -6.97 4.02 -5.18
N ASN A 118 -8.16 4.24 -4.63
CA ASN A 118 -9.34 4.43 -5.46
C ASN A 118 -9.31 5.82 -6.13
N MET A 119 -10.25 6.08 -7.04
CA MET A 119 -10.25 7.30 -7.84
C MET A 119 -10.32 8.57 -6.99
N SER A 120 -11.19 8.62 -5.99
CA SER A 120 -11.32 9.75 -5.07
C SER A 120 -10.05 9.99 -4.25
N GLU A 121 -9.37 8.91 -3.83
CA GLU A 121 -8.11 8.96 -3.10
C GLU A 121 -6.97 9.53 -3.96
N ILE A 122 -6.81 9.04 -5.18
CA ILE A 122 -5.79 9.56 -6.10
C ILE A 122 -6.06 11.03 -6.44
N ARG A 123 -7.32 11.40 -6.74
CA ARG A 123 -7.72 12.80 -6.96
C ARG A 123 -7.39 13.69 -5.76
N SER A 124 -7.65 13.24 -4.54
CA SER A 124 -7.28 13.96 -3.32
C SER A 124 -5.77 14.20 -3.26
N LEU A 125 -4.95 13.17 -3.53
CA LEU A 125 -3.50 13.26 -3.45
C LEU A 125 -2.90 14.27 -4.44
N VAL A 126 -3.42 14.32 -5.66
CA VAL A 126 -2.98 15.28 -6.69
C VAL A 126 -3.59 16.68 -6.54
N GLY A 127 -4.41 16.91 -5.52
CA GLY A 127 -5.02 18.22 -5.25
C GLY A 127 -6.25 18.55 -6.12
N LEU A 128 -6.80 17.56 -6.82
CA LEU A 128 -8.04 17.72 -7.56
C LEU A 128 -9.25 17.62 -6.63
N LYS A 129 -10.37 18.21 -7.07
CA LYS A 129 -11.65 18.06 -6.39
C LYS A 129 -12.06 16.58 -6.40
N HIS A 130 -12.46 16.07 -5.24
CA HIS A 130 -13.01 14.74 -5.04
C HIS A 130 -14.33 14.79 -4.27
N HIS A 131 -15.11 13.73 -4.35
CA HIS A 131 -16.39 13.59 -3.68
C HIS A 131 -16.48 12.32 -2.81
N GLY A 132 -15.35 11.63 -2.60
CA GLY A 132 -15.27 10.47 -1.71
C GLY A 132 -15.58 10.81 -0.25
N VAL A 133 -16.14 9.85 0.48
CA VAL A 133 -16.53 9.97 1.90
C VAL A 133 -15.89 8.82 2.67
N GLY A 134 -15.15 9.11 3.74
CA GLY A 134 -14.44 8.08 4.49
C GLY A 134 -13.36 7.41 3.63
N VAL A 135 -13.54 6.13 3.34
CA VAL A 135 -12.67 5.32 2.45
C VAL A 135 -13.32 5.00 1.11
N ASP A 136 -14.56 5.43 0.89
CA ASP A 136 -15.35 5.08 -0.29
C ASP A 136 -15.10 6.07 -1.43
N ALA A 137 -15.05 5.53 -2.65
CA ALA A 137 -14.98 6.31 -3.88
C ALA A 137 -16.36 6.86 -4.27
N SER A 138 -16.39 8.01 -4.94
CA SER A 138 -17.61 8.55 -5.53
C SER A 138 -17.75 8.18 -7.00
N ALA A 139 -18.96 7.83 -7.44
CA ALA A 139 -19.26 7.68 -8.86
C ALA A 139 -19.02 8.99 -9.66
N LYS A 140 -19.08 10.14 -8.99
CA LYS A 140 -18.80 11.46 -9.59
C LYS A 140 -17.32 11.67 -9.92
N ASP A 141 -16.44 10.86 -9.36
CA ASP A 141 -15.00 10.97 -9.56
C ASP A 141 -14.50 10.06 -10.70
N GLN A 142 -15.40 9.32 -11.38
CA GLN A 142 -15.05 8.37 -12.44
C GLN A 142 -14.54 9.03 -13.74
N GLU A 143 -14.77 10.33 -13.92
CA GLU A 143 -14.16 11.08 -15.01
C GLU A 143 -12.66 11.28 -14.75
N THR A 144 -11.82 10.89 -15.73
CA THR A 144 -10.36 10.74 -15.52
C THR A 144 -9.50 11.68 -16.37
N GLU A 145 -10.05 12.42 -17.32
CA GLU A 145 -9.22 13.23 -18.24
C GLU A 145 -8.37 14.27 -17.51
N ASP A 146 -8.97 15.01 -16.58
CA ASP A 146 -8.26 15.99 -15.75
C ASP A 146 -7.21 15.31 -14.85
N LEU A 147 -7.54 14.15 -14.27
CA LEU A 147 -6.63 13.37 -13.45
C LEU A 147 -5.43 12.87 -14.26
N LEU A 148 -5.66 12.26 -15.42
CA LEU A 148 -4.60 11.76 -16.30
C LEU A 148 -3.67 12.89 -16.75
N GLN A 149 -4.22 14.09 -16.97
CA GLN A 149 -3.39 15.24 -17.33
C GLN A 149 -2.47 15.66 -16.19
N VAL A 150 -2.96 15.70 -14.95
CA VAL A 150 -2.12 16.02 -13.78
C VAL A 150 -1.11 14.93 -13.48
N LEU A 151 -1.49 13.65 -13.64
CA LEU A 151 -0.61 12.51 -13.34
C LEU A 151 0.63 12.44 -14.25
N LYS A 152 0.58 12.98 -15.47
CA LYS A 152 1.74 13.04 -16.38
C LYS A 152 2.91 13.82 -15.78
N ASP A 153 2.60 14.84 -14.98
CA ASP A 153 3.59 15.76 -14.40
C ASP A 153 3.78 15.51 -12.89
N TRP A 154 3.20 14.43 -12.34
CA TRP A 154 3.16 14.18 -10.90
C TRP A 154 4.39 13.47 -10.34
N PHE A 155 5.32 13.06 -11.20
CA PHE A 155 6.56 12.38 -10.84
C PHE A 155 7.77 13.04 -11.50
#